data_AF-A0A258LBZ2-F1
#
_entry.id   AF-A0A258LBZ2-F1
#
_cell.length_a   1.000
_cell.length_b   1.000
_cell.length_c   1.000
_cell.angle_alpha   90.00
_cell.angle_beta   90.00
_cell.angle_gamma   90.00
#
_symmetry.space_group_name_H-M   'P 1'
#
loop_
_entity.id
_entity.type
_entity.pdbx_description
1 polymer ?
#
loop_
_entity_poly.entity_id
_entity_poly.type
_entity_poly.pdbx_seq_one_letter_code
_entity_poly.pdbx_strand_id
1 'polypeptide(L)'
;MAFEFGSWLSPEFKLLLIKEFQRLKQDELGRQNLDWDLKRLLSKVNYRIHTDSIKDSIIPQLQTPKEKEWLVYAEEADLLNIAVFGMTAKQWKEGNAEMVLQGFNIRDVADLHQLTVLSNLESYNAILIKQGIPKQQRLIELHKTAVSQMQTLRSMSNFTLDKLKSPNVKNQLDKSDDTK
;
A
#
# COMPACT_ATOMS: atom_id res chain seq x y z
N MET A 1 -13.25 23.51 25.25
CA MET A 1 -14.26 23.37 26.33
C MET A 1 -13.79 22.48 27.49
N ALA A 2 -13.27 21.25 27.30
CA ALA A 2 -12.88 20.38 28.42
C ALA A 2 -11.67 20.85 29.27
N PHE A 3 -10.59 21.34 28.65
CA PHE A 3 -9.43 21.88 29.37
C PHE A 3 -9.74 23.17 30.15
N GLU A 4 -10.58 24.03 29.58
CA GLU A 4 -11.02 25.27 30.23
C GLU A 4 -11.96 25.00 31.41
N PHE A 5 -12.87 24.02 31.29
CA PHE A 5 -13.68 23.53 32.41
C PHE A 5 -12.82 22.91 33.52
N GLY A 6 -11.79 22.14 33.17
CA GLY A 6 -10.84 21.60 34.14
C GLY A 6 -10.06 22.68 34.88
N SER A 7 -9.75 23.79 34.20
CA SER A 7 -9.08 24.97 34.80
C SER A 7 -9.97 25.71 35.78
N TRP A 8 -11.27 25.80 35.47
CA TRP A 8 -12.28 26.39 36.33
C TRP A 8 -12.50 25.57 37.63
N LEU A 9 -12.28 24.25 37.56
CA LEU A 9 -12.37 23.35 38.71
C LEU A 9 -11.09 23.34 39.57
N SER A 10 -9.91 23.18 38.94
CA SER A 10 -8.59 23.31 39.58
C SER A 10 -7.47 23.36 38.53
N PRO A 11 -6.49 24.27 38.65
CA PRO A 11 -5.28 24.27 37.80
C PRO A 11 -4.50 22.95 37.81
N GLU A 12 -4.50 22.21 38.93
CA GLU A 12 -3.85 20.91 39.06
C GLU A 12 -4.57 19.84 38.25
N PHE A 13 -5.90 19.89 38.24
CA PHE A 13 -6.73 19.00 37.44
C PHE A 13 -6.56 19.27 35.93
N LYS A 14 -6.44 20.54 35.51
CA LYS A 14 -6.05 20.89 34.13
C LYS A 14 -4.72 20.22 33.75
N LEU A 15 -3.73 20.29 34.63
CA LEU A 15 -2.39 19.74 34.38
C LEU A 15 -2.42 18.21 34.27
N LEU A 16 -3.20 17.53 35.11
CA LEU A 16 -3.44 16.09 35.01
C LEU A 16 -4.13 15.70 33.70
N LEU A 17 -5.16 16.44 33.28
CA LEU A 17 -5.82 16.24 31.99
C LEU A 17 -4.86 16.42 30.81
N ILE A 18 -3.98 17.42 30.85
CA ILE A 18 -2.98 17.66 29.79
C ILE A 18 -2.01 16.49 29.71
N LYS A 19 -1.48 16.04 30.86
CA LYS A 19 -0.55 14.89 30.91
C LYS A 19 -1.21 13.62 30.39
N GLU A 20 -2.43 13.33 30.83
CA GLU A 20 -3.13 12.12 30.39
C GLU A 20 -3.50 12.16 28.91
N PHE A 21 -3.90 13.33 28.39
CA PHE A 21 -4.11 13.51 26.96
C PHE A 21 -2.83 13.33 26.14
N GLN A 22 -1.70 13.85 26.62
CA GLN A 22 -0.39 13.64 26.00
C GLN A 22 0.02 12.16 26.00
N ARG A 23 -0.19 11.44 27.12
CA ARG A 23 0.06 9.99 27.23
C ARG A 23 -0.77 9.21 26.20
N LEU A 24 -2.08 9.47 26.13
CA LEU A 24 -2.97 8.84 25.17
C LEU A 24 -2.57 9.14 23.71
N LYS A 25 -2.16 10.38 23.40
CA LYS A 25 -1.63 10.73 22.08
C LYS A 25 -0.36 9.93 21.74
N GLN A 26 0.57 9.78 22.68
CA GLN A 26 1.80 9.01 22.47
C GLN A 26 1.52 7.52 22.23
N ASP A 27 0.64 6.92 23.03
CA ASP A 27 0.23 5.52 22.86
C ASP A 27 -0.43 5.27 21.49
N GLU A 28 -1.32 6.18 21.07
CA GLU A 28 -2.00 6.11 19.77
C GLU A 28 -1.01 6.28 18.60
N LEU A 29 -0.07 7.23 18.68
CA LEU A 29 0.99 7.40 17.69
C LEU A 29 1.89 6.14 17.60
N GLY A 30 2.24 5.55 18.75
CA GLY A 30 3.03 4.32 18.80
C GLY A 30 2.35 3.15 18.08
N ARG A 31 1.03 2.97 18.28
CA ARG A 31 0.24 1.94 17.59
C ARG A 31 0.16 2.17 16.09
N GLN A 32 -0.11 3.41 15.66
CA GLN A 32 -0.20 3.74 14.23
C GLN A 32 1.12 3.51 13.49
N ASN A 33 2.26 3.79 14.15
CA ASN A 33 3.58 3.51 13.58
C ASN A 33 3.81 2.00 13.43
N LEU A 34 3.40 1.19 14.41
CA LEU A 34 3.53 -0.27 14.35
C LEU A 34 2.73 -0.87 13.17
N ASP A 35 1.47 -0.46 13.00
CA ASP A 35 0.62 -0.93 11.91
C ASP A 35 1.19 -0.55 10.54
N TRP A 36 1.78 0.65 10.44
CA TRP A 36 2.45 1.12 9.24
C TRP A 36 3.71 0.32 8.92
N ASP A 37 4.55 0.06 9.92
CA ASP A 37 5.77 -0.73 9.75
C ASP A 37 5.46 -2.18 9.38
N LEU A 38 4.42 -2.78 9.98
CA LEU A 38 3.95 -4.11 9.60
C LEU A 38 3.54 -4.17 8.13
N LYS A 39 2.79 -3.17 7.63
CA LYS A 39 2.42 -3.10 6.21
C LYS A 39 3.64 -3.01 5.30
N ARG A 40 4.62 -2.15 5.66
CA ARG A 40 5.85 -2.02 4.87
C ARG A 40 6.64 -3.31 4.85
N LEU A 41 6.70 -4.03 5.98
CA LEU A 41 7.33 -5.33 6.05
C LEU A 41 6.61 -6.34 5.15
N LEU A 42 5.28 -6.44 5.24
CA LEU A 42 4.48 -7.33 4.40
C LEU A 42 4.66 -7.04 2.91
N SER A 43 4.56 -5.78 2.49
CA SER A 43 4.80 -5.39 1.10
C SER A 43 6.22 -5.71 0.63
N LYS A 44 7.23 -5.52 1.48
CA LYS A 44 8.62 -5.87 1.14
C LYS A 44 8.83 -7.38 1.01
N VAL A 45 8.19 -8.16 1.87
CA VAL A 45 8.23 -9.63 1.83
C VAL A 45 7.54 -10.13 0.56
N ASN A 46 6.35 -9.63 0.24
CA ASN A 46 5.60 -10.01 -0.96
C ASN A 46 6.35 -9.66 -2.24
N TYR A 47 6.92 -8.45 -2.32
CA TYR A 47 7.78 -8.05 -3.43
C TYR A 47 8.94 -9.02 -3.61
N ARG A 48 9.63 -9.39 -2.51
CA ARG A 48 10.77 -10.31 -2.57
C ARG A 48 10.36 -11.72 -3.00
N ILE A 49 9.26 -12.25 -2.46
CA ILE A 49 8.72 -13.56 -2.85
C ILE A 49 8.44 -13.58 -4.36
N HIS A 50 7.85 -12.50 -4.88
CA HIS A 50 7.56 -12.36 -6.29
C HIS A 50 8.84 -12.28 -7.14
N THR A 51 9.78 -11.39 -6.82
CA THR A 51 11.03 -11.25 -7.59
C THR A 51 11.88 -12.52 -7.55
N ASP A 52 11.93 -13.20 -6.41
CA ASP A 52 12.69 -14.45 -6.27
C ASP A 52 12.06 -15.54 -7.16
N SER A 53 10.73 -15.62 -7.25
CA SER A 53 10.08 -16.58 -8.16
C SER A 53 10.39 -16.32 -9.64
N ILE A 54 10.46 -15.05 -10.06
CA ILE A 54 10.82 -14.65 -11.43
C ILE A 54 12.27 -15.07 -11.69
N LYS A 55 13.17 -14.73 -10.77
CA LYS A 55 14.60 -15.03 -10.86
C LYS A 55 14.87 -16.53 -10.95
N ASP A 56 14.19 -17.32 -10.12
CA ASP A 56 14.50 -18.75 -9.98
C ASP A 56 13.78 -19.61 -11.03
N SER A 57 12.64 -19.14 -11.57
CA SER A 57 11.81 -19.93 -12.50
C SER A 57 11.79 -19.38 -13.92
N ILE A 58 11.60 -18.06 -14.11
CA ILE A 58 11.40 -17.47 -15.45
C ILE A 58 12.73 -17.17 -16.14
N ILE A 59 13.66 -16.50 -15.44
CA ILE A 59 14.95 -16.07 -16.03
C ILE A 59 15.74 -17.26 -16.61
N PRO A 60 15.85 -18.42 -15.92
CA PRO A 60 16.60 -19.56 -16.47
C PRO A 60 15.94 -20.16 -17.72
N GLN A 61 14.61 -20.11 -17.82
CA GLN A 61 13.87 -20.66 -18.96
C GLN A 61 14.01 -19.78 -20.20
N LEU A 62 14.04 -18.46 -20.05
CA LEU A 62 14.15 -17.52 -21.16
C LEU A 62 15.59 -17.34 -21.66
N GLN A 63 16.60 -17.85 -20.94
CA GLN A 63 18.03 -17.68 -21.25
C GLN A 63 18.40 -16.21 -21.57
N THR A 64 17.75 -15.28 -20.89
CA THR A 64 17.85 -13.85 -21.19
C THR A 64 19.24 -13.34 -20.78
N PRO A 65 19.93 -12.55 -21.62
CA PRO A 65 21.17 -11.89 -21.22
C PRO A 65 20.95 -11.04 -19.98
N LYS A 66 21.93 -11.02 -19.07
CA LYS A 66 21.83 -10.30 -17.78
C LYS A 66 21.40 -8.84 -17.93
N GLU A 67 21.84 -8.19 -19.02
CA GLU A 67 21.50 -6.79 -19.37
C GLU A 67 20.02 -6.56 -19.70
N LYS A 68 19.27 -7.63 -20.00
CA LYS A 68 17.85 -7.58 -20.39
C LYS A 68 16.91 -8.17 -19.34
N GLU A 69 17.42 -8.73 -18.23
CA GLU A 69 16.57 -9.31 -17.18
C GLU A 69 15.58 -8.30 -16.60
N TRP A 70 15.97 -7.01 -16.52
CA TRP A 70 15.09 -5.94 -16.03
C TRP A 70 13.79 -5.81 -16.84
N LEU A 71 13.80 -6.16 -18.13
CA LEU A 71 12.59 -6.18 -18.97
C LEU A 71 11.60 -7.24 -18.48
N VAL A 72 12.10 -8.41 -18.08
CA VAL A 72 11.25 -9.50 -17.56
C VAL A 72 10.59 -9.09 -16.25
N TYR A 73 11.36 -8.47 -15.34
CA TYR A 73 10.79 -7.94 -14.09
C TYR A 73 9.75 -6.84 -14.34
N ALA A 74 10.02 -5.93 -15.27
CA ALA A 74 9.08 -4.87 -15.63
C ALA A 74 7.79 -5.45 -16.24
N GLU A 75 7.91 -6.44 -17.12
CA GLU A 75 6.77 -7.13 -17.73
C GLU A 75 5.91 -7.88 -16.71
N GLU A 76 6.53 -8.56 -15.74
CA GLU A 76 5.80 -9.27 -14.68
C GLU A 76 5.15 -8.30 -13.69
N ALA A 77 5.77 -7.15 -13.43
CA ALA A 77 5.15 -6.08 -12.66
C ALA A 77 3.94 -5.47 -13.40
N ASP A 78 4.04 -5.30 -14.72
CA ASP A 78 2.92 -4.80 -15.53
C ASP A 78 1.77 -5.81 -15.63
N LEU A 79 2.04 -7.12 -15.56
CA LEU A 79 1.00 -8.13 -15.49
C LEU A 79 0.11 -7.95 -14.25
N LEU A 80 0.71 -7.62 -13.10
CA LEU A 80 -0.03 -7.30 -11.89
C LEU A 80 -0.79 -5.97 -12.02
N ASN A 81 -0.18 -4.96 -12.65
CA ASN A 81 -0.84 -3.68 -12.89
C ASN A 81 -2.08 -3.86 -13.79
N ILE A 82 -1.99 -4.66 -14.84
CA ILE A 82 -3.12 -4.98 -15.72
C ILE A 82 -4.21 -5.73 -14.95
N ALA A 83 -3.84 -6.70 -14.10
CA ALA A 83 -4.81 -7.46 -13.33
C ALA A 83 -5.66 -6.58 -12.39
N VAL A 84 -5.04 -5.56 -11.76
CA VAL A 84 -5.69 -4.68 -10.77
C VAL A 84 -6.31 -3.43 -11.40
N PHE A 85 -5.57 -2.75 -12.27
CA PHE A 85 -5.92 -1.43 -12.80
C PHE A 85 -6.39 -1.46 -14.27
N GLY A 86 -6.25 -2.59 -14.96
CA GLY A 86 -6.60 -2.73 -16.38
C GLY A 86 -5.64 -2.03 -17.34
N MET A 87 -4.47 -1.56 -16.86
CA MET A 87 -3.51 -0.83 -17.67
C MET A 87 -2.06 -1.10 -17.23
N THR A 88 -1.12 -0.89 -18.14
CA THR A 88 0.32 -0.91 -17.87
C THR A 88 0.78 0.39 -17.22
N ALA A 89 1.97 0.37 -16.59
CA ALA A 89 2.59 1.59 -16.07
C ALA A 89 2.84 2.64 -17.16
N LYS A 90 3.11 2.21 -18.39
CA LYS A 90 3.29 3.11 -19.55
C LYS A 90 1.98 3.78 -19.93
N GLN A 91 0.90 3.02 -20.11
CA GLN A 91 -0.43 3.56 -20.44
C GLN A 91 -0.93 4.53 -19.37
N TRP A 92 -0.68 4.23 -18.09
CA TRP A 92 -1.02 5.13 -17.00
C TRP A 92 -0.27 6.47 -17.10
N LYS A 93 1.04 6.44 -17.40
CA LYS A 93 1.84 7.65 -17.57
C LYS A 93 1.36 8.51 -18.74
N GLU A 94 1.02 7.88 -19.85
CA GLU A 94 0.49 8.56 -21.05
C GLU A 94 -0.86 9.25 -20.77
N GLY A 95 -1.72 8.63 -19.94
CA GLY A 95 -3.01 9.18 -19.56
C GLY A 95 -3.00 10.20 -18.40
N ASN A 96 -1.89 10.31 -17.66
CA ASN A 96 -1.81 11.10 -16.41
C ASN A 96 -0.56 12.01 -16.39
N ALA A 97 -0.33 12.76 -17.48
CA ALA A 97 0.87 13.60 -17.64
C ALA A 97 1.09 14.60 -16.49
N GLU A 98 0.03 15.23 -15.99
CA GLU A 98 0.12 16.19 -14.87
C GLU A 98 0.61 15.54 -13.56
N MET A 99 0.16 14.32 -13.26
CA MET A 99 0.57 13.59 -12.07
C MET A 99 2.00 13.08 -12.19
N VAL A 100 2.42 12.67 -13.40
CA VAL A 100 3.80 12.27 -13.69
C VAL A 100 4.76 13.45 -13.52
N LEU A 101 4.36 14.66 -13.93
CA LEU A 101 5.16 15.88 -13.71
C LEU A 101 5.36 16.19 -12.22
N GLN A 102 4.41 15.79 -11.37
CA GLN A 102 4.53 15.89 -9.92
C GLN A 102 5.33 14.73 -9.28
N GLY A 103 5.80 13.77 -10.09
CA GLY A 103 6.61 12.64 -9.63
C GLY A 103 5.80 11.44 -9.15
N PHE A 104 4.48 11.42 -9.33
CA PHE A 104 3.63 10.30 -8.91
C PHE A 104 3.66 9.13 -9.90
N ASN A 105 3.46 7.92 -9.37
CA ASN A 105 3.22 6.71 -10.13
C ASN A 105 1.84 6.10 -9.82
N ILE A 106 1.42 5.10 -10.62
CA ILE A 106 0.12 4.43 -10.48
C ILE A 106 -0.14 3.86 -9.08
N ARG A 107 0.89 3.38 -8.38
CA ARG A 107 0.78 2.83 -7.02
C ARG A 107 0.70 3.93 -5.96
N ASP A 108 1.26 5.12 -6.20
CA ASP A 108 1.19 6.23 -5.26
C ASP A 108 -0.22 6.83 -5.16
N VAL A 109 -0.97 6.77 -6.27
CA VAL A 109 -2.35 7.25 -6.37
C VAL A 109 -3.39 6.15 -6.14
N ALA A 110 -2.95 4.90 -5.95
CA ALA A 110 -3.84 3.77 -5.72
C ALA A 110 -4.48 3.84 -4.33
N ASP A 111 -5.74 3.42 -4.26
CA ASP A 111 -6.42 3.30 -2.97
C ASP A 111 -5.86 2.12 -2.14
N LEU A 112 -6.14 2.13 -0.83
CA LEU A 112 -5.61 1.11 0.07
C LEU A 112 -6.12 -0.30 -0.26
N HIS A 113 -7.33 -0.44 -0.78
CA HIS A 113 -7.83 -1.75 -1.21
C HIS A 113 -7.04 -2.26 -2.42
N GLN A 114 -6.80 -1.40 -3.41
CA GLN A 114 -5.99 -1.72 -4.59
C GLN A 114 -4.57 -2.12 -4.19
N LEU A 115 -3.93 -1.39 -3.27
CA LEU A 115 -2.61 -1.74 -2.75
C LEU A 115 -2.61 -3.07 -1.99
N THR A 116 -3.66 -3.35 -1.22
CA THR A 116 -3.81 -4.62 -0.49
C THR A 116 -3.95 -5.79 -1.46
N VAL A 117 -4.82 -5.65 -2.47
CA VAL A 117 -4.99 -6.66 -3.52
C VAL A 117 -3.69 -6.86 -4.28
N LEU A 118 -3.01 -5.78 -4.70
CA LEU A 118 -1.74 -5.87 -5.42
C LEU A 118 -0.69 -6.66 -4.63
N SER A 119 -0.54 -6.37 -3.33
CA SER A 119 0.37 -7.08 -2.43
C SER A 119 0.04 -8.57 -2.33
N ASN A 120 -1.25 -8.94 -2.27
CA ASN A 120 -1.67 -10.34 -2.28
C ASN A 120 -1.38 -11.02 -3.62
N LEU A 121 -1.60 -10.32 -4.74
CA LEU A 121 -1.35 -10.85 -6.07
C LEU A 121 0.14 -11.08 -6.35
N GLU A 122 1.05 -10.31 -5.73
CA GLU A 122 2.50 -10.58 -5.82
C GLU A 122 2.84 -11.99 -5.29
N SER A 123 2.31 -12.34 -4.12
CA SER A 123 2.50 -13.67 -3.52
C SER A 123 1.78 -14.78 -4.29
N TYR A 124 0.57 -14.50 -4.79
CA TYR A 124 -0.16 -15.49 -5.59
C TYR A 124 0.51 -15.75 -6.94
N ASN A 125 0.95 -14.69 -7.64
CA ASN A 125 1.67 -14.82 -8.91
C ASN A 125 2.96 -15.63 -8.72
N ALA A 126 3.68 -15.43 -7.62
CA ALA A 126 4.87 -16.21 -7.31
C ALA A 126 4.60 -17.72 -7.24
N ILE A 127 3.45 -18.12 -6.69
CA ILE A 127 3.02 -19.52 -6.66
C ILE A 127 2.72 -20.02 -8.07
N LEU A 128 1.98 -19.24 -8.86
CA LEU A 128 1.64 -19.61 -10.24
C LEU A 128 2.89 -19.74 -11.13
N ILE A 129 3.89 -18.87 -10.92
CA ILE A 129 5.19 -18.94 -11.59
C ILE A 129 5.90 -20.25 -11.25
N LYS A 130 5.96 -20.61 -9.96
CA LYS A 130 6.59 -21.86 -9.51
C LYS A 130 5.86 -23.11 -10.02
N GLN A 131 4.55 -23.02 -10.23
CA GLN A 131 3.73 -24.06 -10.85
C GLN A 131 3.91 -24.16 -12.36
N GLY A 132 4.68 -23.26 -12.98
CA GLY A 132 4.91 -23.25 -14.43
C GLY A 132 3.68 -22.81 -15.24
N ILE A 133 2.72 -22.10 -14.61
CA ILE A 133 1.52 -21.64 -15.30
C ILE A 133 1.89 -20.57 -16.34
N PRO A 134 1.45 -20.72 -17.61
CA PRO A 134 1.71 -19.75 -18.67
C PRO A 134 1.23 -18.34 -18.32
N LYS A 135 1.99 -17.32 -18.72
CA LYS A 135 1.74 -15.89 -18.44
C LYS A 135 0.29 -15.45 -18.73
N GLN A 136 -0.26 -15.88 -19.86
CA GLN A 136 -1.64 -15.55 -20.27
C GLN A 136 -2.68 -16.14 -19.31
N GLN A 137 -2.49 -17.39 -18.88
CA GLN A 137 -3.39 -18.04 -17.91
C GLN A 137 -3.26 -17.40 -16.53
N ARG A 138 -2.02 -17.05 -16.12
CA ARG A 138 -1.78 -16.31 -14.87
C ARG A 138 -2.55 -15.00 -14.84
N LEU A 139 -2.52 -14.21 -15.92
CA LEU A 139 -3.25 -12.95 -15.98
C LEU A 139 -4.77 -13.13 -15.75
N ILE A 140 -5.37 -14.17 -16.34
CA ILE A 140 -6.81 -14.47 -16.16
C ILE A 140 -7.11 -14.77 -14.69
N GLU A 141 -6.33 -15.67 -14.08
CA GLU A 141 -6.50 -16.05 -12.67
C GLU A 141 -6.26 -14.89 -11.71
N LEU A 142 -5.23 -14.08 -11.97
CA LEU A 142 -4.91 -12.89 -11.18
C LEU A 142 -6.01 -11.84 -11.30
N HIS A 143 -6.54 -11.60 -12.49
CA HIS A 143 -7.64 -10.64 -12.68
C HIS A 143 -8.92 -11.11 -11.97
N LYS A 144 -9.29 -12.39 -12.12
CA LYS A 144 -10.44 -12.98 -11.42
C LYS A 144 -10.29 -12.85 -9.90
N THR A 145 -9.09 -13.13 -9.39
CA THR A 145 -8.77 -12.99 -7.98
C THR A 145 -8.85 -11.54 -7.53
N ALA A 146 -8.31 -10.60 -8.33
CA ALA A 146 -8.35 -9.17 -8.04
C ALA A 146 -9.79 -8.67 -7.89
N VAL A 147 -10.66 -9.01 -8.84
CA VAL A 147 -12.08 -8.63 -8.82
C VAL A 147 -12.78 -9.17 -7.57
N SER A 148 -12.57 -10.45 -7.26
CA SER A 148 -13.17 -11.09 -6.08
C SER A 148 -12.70 -10.46 -4.76
N GLN A 149 -11.39 -10.20 -4.62
CA GLN A 149 -10.86 -9.54 -3.43
C GLN A 149 -11.35 -8.10 -3.30
N MET A 150 -11.39 -7.33 -4.39
CA MET A 150 -11.91 -5.95 -4.39
C MET A 150 -13.39 -5.90 -3.97
N GLN A 151 -14.21 -6.83 -4.45
CA GLN A 151 -15.62 -6.93 -4.04
C GLN A 151 -15.76 -7.24 -2.55
N THR A 152 -14.96 -8.17 -2.04
CA THR A 152 -14.95 -8.53 -0.62
C THR A 152 -14.51 -7.37 0.26
N LEU A 153 -13.43 -6.67 -0.12
CA LEU A 153 -12.93 -5.53 0.64
C LEU A 153 -13.92 -4.37 0.67
N ARG A 154 -14.65 -4.14 -0.43
CA ARG A 154 -15.71 -3.11 -0.50
C ARG A 154 -16.95 -3.48 0.32
N SER A 155 -17.29 -4.76 0.42
CA SER A 155 -18.46 -5.20 1.20
C SER A 155 -18.20 -5.21 2.71
N MET A 156 -16.94 -5.25 3.13
CA MET A 156 -16.54 -5.09 4.53
C MET A 156 -16.68 -3.63 4.99
N SER A 157 -17.90 -3.20 5.32
CA SER A 157 -18.26 -1.84 5.77
C SER A 157 -17.48 -1.28 6.96
N ASN A 158 -16.70 -2.13 7.67
CA ASN A 158 -16.03 -1.78 8.93
C ASN A 158 -14.53 -1.54 8.78
N PHE A 159 -13.94 -1.70 7.59
CA PHE A 159 -12.55 -1.34 7.38
C PHE A 159 -12.47 0.19 7.25
N THR A 160 -12.33 0.91 8.36
CA THR A 160 -12.13 2.36 8.33
C THR A 160 -10.74 2.66 7.75
N LEU A 161 -10.64 2.73 6.43
CA LEU A 161 -9.40 2.97 5.68
C LEU A 161 -8.75 4.32 6.06
N ASP A 162 -9.53 5.25 6.60
CA ASP A 162 -9.02 6.53 7.11
C ASP A 162 -8.06 6.40 8.29
N LYS A 163 -8.12 5.30 9.06
CA LYS A 163 -7.17 5.05 10.17
C LYS A 163 -5.81 4.54 9.69
N LEU A 164 -5.68 4.25 8.40
CA LEU A 164 -4.56 3.47 7.85
C LEU A 164 -3.60 4.30 6.98
N LYS A 165 -3.77 5.64 6.96
CA LYS A 165 -2.91 6.59 6.24
C LYS A 165 -1.51 6.65 6.85
N SER A 166 -0.51 6.89 6.01
CA SER A 166 0.88 7.07 6.43
C SER A 166 1.00 8.17 7.49
N PRO A 167 1.75 7.95 8.59
CA PRO A 167 2.00 8.98 9.62
C PRO A 167 2.54 10.30 9.05
N ASN A 168 3.28 10.24 7.94
CA ASN A 168 3.83 11.42 7.26
C ASN A 168 2.76 12.31 6.62
N VAL A 169 1.58 11.77 6.27
CA VAL A 169 0.48 12.54 5.68
C VAL A 169 -0.31 13.29 6.76
N LYS A 170 -0.48 12.70 7.95
CA LYS A 170 -1.15 13.37 9.08
C LYS A 170 -0.37 14.58 9.60
N ASN A 171 0.96 14.48 9.70
CA ASN A 171 1.82 15.58 10.16
C ASN A 171 1.79 16.84 9.26
N GLN A 172 1.31 16.72 8.01
CA GLN A 172 1.13 17.88 7.12
C GLN A 172 -0.23 18.55 7.28
N LEU A 173 -1.25 17.81 7.71
CA LEU A 173 -2.61 18.32 7.93
C LEU A 173 -2.74 18.99 9.30
N ASP A 174 -2.18 18.41 10.36
CA ASP A 174 -2.22 19.01 11.71
C ASP A 174 -1.45 20.34 11.78
N LYS A 175 -0.39 20.51 10.96
CA LYS A 175 0.33 21.79 10.85
C LYS A 175 -0.48 22.92 10.24
N SER A 176 -1.53 22.61 9.47
CA SER A 176 -2.40 23.63 8.87
C SER A 176 -3.47 24.17 9.82
N ASP A 177 -3.86 23.38 10.82
CA ASP A 177 -4.86 23.78 11.83
C ASP A 177 -4.25 24.53 13.02
N ASP A 178 -2.95 24.37 13.30
CA ASP A 178 -2.23 25.13 14.33
C ASP A 178 -1.85 26.57 13.90
N THR A 179 -2.19 27.00 12.67
CA THR A 179 -1.89 28.35 12.15
C THR A 179 -3.11 29.27 12.01
N LYS A 180 -4.23 28.95 12.66
CA LYS A 180 -5.43 29.80 12.70
C LYS A 180 -5.88 30.16 14.10
#